data_AF-A0A9D9G6M2-F1
#
_entry.id   AF-A0A9D9G6M2-F1
#
_cell.length_a   1.000
_cell.length_b   1.000
_cell.length_c   1.000
_cell.angle_alpha   90.00
_cell.angle_beta   90.00
_cell.angle_gamma   90.00
#
_symmetry.space_group_name_H-M   'P 1'
#
loop_
_entity.id
_entity.type
_entity.pdbx_description
1 polymer ?
#
loop_
_entity_poly.entity_id
_entity_poly.type
_entity_poly.pdbx_seq_one_letter_code
_entity_poly.pdbx_strand_id
1 'polypeptide(L)' 'MGEAKRRKNLGIPPREKNEDIKLPQLDKKAIQQKVRSTLYKYPIIPFLFYGAAIVILIGGLFYVFKSFDIA' A
#
# COMPACT_ATOMS: atom_id res chain seq x y z
N MET A 1 19.99 20.78 19.80
CA MET A 1 20.12 20.19 21.16
C MET A 1 18.78 19.57 21.52
N GLY A 2 18.72 18.26 21.74
CA GLY A 2 17.47 17.48 21.76
C GLY A 2 16.66 17.58 23.06
N GLU A 3 15.46 16.99 23.02
CA GLU A 3 14.49 16.96 24.11
C GLU A 3 15.06 16.44 25.44
N ALA A 4 16.03 15.52 25.39
CA ALA A 4 16.71 14.98 26.56
C ALA A 4 17.44 16.07 27.38
N LYS A 5 18.07 17.04 26.71
CA LYS A 5 18.75 18.16 27.39
C LYS A 5 17.72 19.12 28.01
N ARG A 6 16.57 19.31 27.35
CA ARG A 6 15.47 20.15 27.85
C ARG A 6 14.83 19.57 29.11
N ARG A 7 14.63 18.23 29.15
CA ARG A 7 14.09 17.54 30.34
C ARG A 7 15.02 17.62 31.55
N LYS A 8 16.33 17.48 31.32
CA LYS A 8 17.34 17.62 32.38
C LYS A 8 17.33 19.01 33.01
N ASN A 9 17.18 20.07 32.20
CA ASN A 9 17.07 21.44 32.71
C ASN A 9 15.78 21.71 33.49
N LEU A 10 14.72 20.95 33.22
CA LEU A 10 13.42 21.06 33.88
C LEU A 10 13.26 20.10 35.09
N GLY A 11 14.31 19.34 35.43
CA GLY A 11 14.26 18.36 36.54
C GLY A 11 13.33 17.17 36.31
N ILE A 12 12.86 16.96 35.07
CA ILE A 12 11.91 15.90 34.73
C ILE A 12 12.70 14.61 34.49
N PRO A 13 12.28 13.46 35.06
CA PRO A 13 12.97 12.19 34.85
C PRO A 13 13.06 11.85 33.35
N PRO A 14 14.12 11.10 32.94
CA PRO A 14 14.22 10.57 31.60
C PRO A 14 12.94 9.81 31.24
N ARG A 15 12.45 9.99 30.00
CA ARG A 15 11.27 9.24 29.55
C ARG A 15 11.61 7.76 29.59
N GLU A 16 10.80 6.97 30.30
CA GLU A 16 10.86 5.52 30.18
C GLU A 16 10.72 5.20 28.70
N LYS A 17 11.74 4.53 28.13
CA LYS A 17 11.62 3.97 26.79
C LYS A 17 10.55 2.91 26.92
N ASN A 18 9.31 3.25 26.56
CA ASN A 18 8.24 2.28 26.36
C ASN A 18 8.89 1.11 25.63
N GLU A 19 8.81 -0.09 26.22
CA GLU A 19 9.32 -1.32 25.63
C GLU A 19 9.05 -1.28 24.14
N ASP A 20 10.10 -1.48 23.33
CA ASP A 20 10.04 -1.38 21.87
C ASP A 20 8.76 -2.07 21.40
N ILE A 21 7.72 -1.29 21.08
CA ILE A 21 6.45 -1.83 20.65
C ILE A 21 6.79 -2.57 19.37
N LYS A 22 6.85 -3.91 19.44
CA LYS A 22 7.16 -4.77 18.30
C LYS A 22 5.98 -4.71 17.34
N LEU A 23 5.96 -3.65 16.55
CA LEU A 23 5.02 -3.52 15.45
C LEU A 23 5.22 -4.73 14.53
N PRO A 24 4.13 -5.43 14.15
CA PRO A 24 4.25 -6.54 13.22
C PRO A 24 4.89 -6.03 11.94
N GLN A 25 6.06 -6.55 11.61
CA GLN A 25 6.75 -6.20 10.38
C GLN A 25 6.07 -6.95 9.24
N LEU A 26 5.77 -6.23 8.17
CA LEU A 26 5.22 -6.83 6.97
C LEU A 26 6.27 -7.77 6.36
N ASP A 27 6.03 -9.07 6.41
CA ASP A 27 6.90 -10.06 5.75
C ASP A 27 6.66 -10.03 4.23
N LYS A 28 7.41 -9.15 3.57
CA LYS A 28 7.36 -8.96 2.11
C LYS A 28 7.67 -10.27 1.37
N LYS A 29 8.54 -11.12 1.90
CA LYS A 29 8.94 -12.37 1.23
C LYS A 29 7.82 -13.38 1.25
N ALA A 30 7.19 -13.58 2.42
CA ALA A 30 6.04 -14.47 2.55
C ALA A 30 4.87 -14.03 1.65
N ILE A 31 4.60 -12.72 1.60
CA ILE A 31 3.55 -12.17 0.74
C ILE A 31 3.87 -12.39 -0.74
N GLN A 32 5.10 -12.09 -1.18
CA GLN A 32 5.50 -12.31 -2.58
C GLN A 32 5.40 -13.78 -2.98
N GLN A 33 5.83 -14.70 -2.11
CA GLN A 33 5.76 -16.13 -2.38
C GLN A 33 4.30 -16.61 -2.49
N LYS A 34 3.42 -16.10 -1.63
CA LYS A 34 1.98 -16.42 -1.67
C LYS A 34 1.29 -15.88 -2.93
N VAL A 35 1.64 -14.66 -3.34
CA VAL A 35 1.13 -14.08 -4.59
C VAL A 35 1.61 -14.91 -5.79
N ARG A 36 2.90 -15.25 -5.85
CA ARG A 36 3.46 -16.09 -6.93
C ARG A 36 2.79 -17.46 -7.00
N SER A 37 2.63 -18.15 -5.86
CA SER A 37 1.99 -19.47 -5.86
C SER A 37 0.52 -19.42 -6.29
N THR A 38 -0.20 -18.36 -5.90
CA THR A 38 -1.59 -18.14 -6.33
C THR A 38 -1.68 -17.87 -7.83
N LEU A 39 -0.77 -17.05 -8.37
CA LEU A 39 -0.72 -16.74 -9.80
C LEU A 39 -0.35 -17.95 -10.66
N TYR A 40 0.53 -18.84 -10.18
CA TYR A 40 0.82 -20.10 -10.88
C TYR A 40 -0.34 -21.09 -10.82
N LYS A 41 -1.07 -21.12 -9.70
CA LYS A 41 -2.26 -21.98 -9.57
C LYS A 41 -3.39 -21.52 -10.48
N TYR A 42 -3.53 -20.21 -10.66
CA TYR A 42 -4.60 -19.62 -11.47
C TYR A 42 -4.02 -18.63 -12.48
N PRO A 43 -3.42 -19.14 -13.57
CA PRO A 43 -2.77 -18.29 -14.58
C PRO A 43 -3.75 -17.38 -15.32
N ILE A 44 -5.06 -17.61 -15.21
CA ILE A 44 -6.11 -16.80 -15.83
C ILE A 44 -6.40 -15.48 -15.10
N ILE A 45 -6.06 -15.39 -13.81
CA ILE A 45 -6.38 -14.21 -12.98
C ILE A 45 -5.80 -12.90 -13.55
N PRO A 46 -4.52 -12.85 -13.99
CA PRO A 46 -3.97 -11.66 -14.65
C PRO A 46 -4.78 -11.25 -15.87
N PHE A 47 -5.14 -12.21 -16.74
CA PHE A 47 -5.87 -11.91 -17.97
C PHE A 47 -7.26 -11.34 -17.70
N LEU A 48 -8.00 -11.90 -16.73
CA LEU A 48 -9.30 -11.38 -16.35
C LEU A 48 -9.19 -9.98 -15.73
N PHE A 49 -8.21 -9.77 -14.85
CA PHE A 49 -8.02 -8.49 -14.17
C PHE A 49 -7.61 -7.38 -15.17
N TYR A 50 -6.58 -7.63 -15.98
CA TYR A 50 -6.12 -6.66 -16.96
C TYR A 50 -7.11 -6.50 -18.12
N GLY A 51 -7.78 -7.58 -18.54
CA GLY A 51 -8.84 -7.53 -19.54
C GLY A 51 -10.00 -6.63 -19.09
N ALA A 52 -10.49 -6.82 -17.87
CA ALA A 52 -11.54 -5.97 -17.30
C ALA A 52 -11.08 -4.50 -17.18
N ALA A 53 -9.85 -4.27 -16.71
CA ALA A 53 -9.30 -2.93 -16.59
C ALA A 53 -9.24 -2.19 -17.94
N ILE A 54 -8.83 -2.88 -19.01
CA ILE A 54 -8.78 -2.33 -20.38
C ILE A 54 -10.19 -2.00 -20.87
N VAL A 55 -11.16 -2.90 -20.68
CA VAL A 55 -12.55 -2.67 -21.09
C VAL A 55 -13.15 -1.45 -20.37
N ILE A 56 -12.90 -1.31 -19.06
CA ILE A 56 -13.34 -0.15 -18.28
C ILE A 56 -12.68 1.13 -18.79
N LEU A 57 -11.38 1.09 -19.10
CA LEU A 57 -10.66 2.24 -19.65
C LEU A 57 -11.25 2.68 -21.00
N ILE A 58 -11.37 1.75 -21.96
CA ILE A 58 -11.88 2.06 -23.29
C ILE A 58 -13.35 2.49 -23.23
N GLY A 59 -14.18 1.77 -22.47
CA GLY A 59 -15.59 2.10 -22.29
C GLY A 59 -15.79 3.45 -21.59
N GLY A 60 -14.97 3.76 -20.58
CA GLY A 60 -14.97 5.05 -19.90
C GLY A 60 -14.56 6.19 -20.82
N LEU A 61 -13.47 6.01 -21.59
CA LEU A 61 -13.05 6.98 -22.61
C LEU A 61 -14.15 7.23 -23.65
N PHE A 62 -14.75 6.15 -24.19
CA PHE A 62 -15.84 6.26 -25.16
C PHE A 62 -17.06 6.97 -24.57
N TYR A 63 -17.44 6.64 -23.33
CA TYR A 63 -18.53 7.29 -22.62
C TYR A 63 -18.28 8.80 -22.43
N VAL A 64 -17.07 9.18 -22.04
CA VAL A 64 -16.68 10.60 -21.89
C VAL A 64 -16.75 11.30 -23.24
N PHE A 65 -16.11 10.78 -24.29
CA PHE A 65 -16.15 11.41 -25.62
C PHE A 65 -17.57 11.60 -26.14
N LYS A 66 -18.44 10.59 -25.97
CA LYS A 66 -19.86 10.65 -26.33
C LYS A 66 -20.66 11.61 -25.46
N SER A 67 -20.38 11.70 -24.16
CA SER A 67 -21.16 12.55 -23.23
C SER A 67 -20.84 14.04 -23.37
N PHE A 68 -19.66 14.37 -23.89
CA PHE A 68 -19.20 15.75 -24.07
C PHE A 68 -19.24 16.23 -25.53
N ASP A 69 -19.80 15.44 -26.47
CA ASP A 69 -19.80 15.73 -27.92
C ASP A 69 -18.42 16.20 -28.43
N ILE A 70 -17.36 15.52 -27.98
CA ILE A 70 -15.98 15.86 -28.36
C ILE A 70 -15.64 15.33 -29.79
N ALA A 71 -16.60 14.72 -30.50
CA ALA A 71 -16.51 14.35 -31.91
C ALA A 71 -17.90 14.28 -32.55
#